data_AF-A0A355TU94-F1
#
_entry.id   AF-A0A355TU94-F1
#
_cell.length_a   1.000
_cell.length_b   1.000
_cell.length_c   1.000
_cell.angle_alpha   90.00
_cell.angle_beta   90.00
_cell.angle_gamma   90.00
#
_symmetry.space_group_name_H-M   'P 1'
#
loop_
_entity.id
_entity.type
_entity.pdbx_description
1 polymer ?
#
loop_
_entity_poly.entity_id
_entity_poly.type
_entity_poly.pdbx_seq_one_letter_code
_entity_poly.pdbx_strand_id
1 'polypeptide(L)'
;MNKKLRLGAVCAFTCLMLCAWAEPVLSDPAAMPLLSIRQKYFANCMRNIEHTTMGSNGSTSVESYITGLGGADAAIMQFEVDGKFDMFESWVGFSSHAPDSRICTFELWADNVLITKVGPLRAGDQPDILKANIKGAKMINLRMIPGKYNGTASAMWGDPKLLVSTEGTSAAESLVVHVNGELFQATPSKTDKGERINIPFPIKPGLQEYTVITNYNKKDGRVDIQYNPAKAVE
;
A
#
# COMPACT_ATOMS: atom_id res chain seq x y z
N MET A 1 -30.19 22.64 73.56
CA MET A 1 -30.70 24.03 73.55
C MET A 1 -29.93 24.82 72.50
N ASN A 2 -30.60 25.16 71.39
CA ASN A 2 -30.37 26.29 70.47
C ASN A 2 -28.96 26.76 70.01
N LYS A 3 -28.80 26.74 68.67
CA LYS A 3 -28.51 27.88 67.75
C LYS A 3 -27.08 28.10 67.19
N LYS A 4 -27.08 28.11 65.83
CA LYS A 4 -26.41 29.01 64.84
C LYS A 4 -24.90 28.83 64.59
N LEU A 5 -24.43 28.43 63.38
CA LEU A 5 -24.31 29.11 62.07
C LEU A 5 -23.54 30.45 62.10
N ARG A 6 -22.28 30.51 61.60
CA ARG A 6 -21.86 31.01 60.25
C ARG A 6 -20.41 31.54 60.15
N LEU A 7 -19.82 31.29 58.96
CA LEU A 7 -18.80 32.04 58.18
C LEU A 7 -17.41 32.26 58.82
N GLY A 8 -16.27 32.17 58.12
CA GLY A 8 -15.91 32.01 56.70
C GLY A 8 -14.48 32.55 56.48
N ALA A 9 -13.73 31.99 55.51
CA ALA A 9 -12.56 32.55 54.78
C ALA A 9 -11.92 31.41 53.97
N VAL A 10 -12.18 31.25 52.66
CA VAL A 10 -11.62 31.94 51.48
C VAL A 10 -10.12 31.68 51.25
N CYS A 11 -9.82 30.93 50.18
CA CYS A 11 -8.80 31.17 49.13
C CYS A 11 -8.62 29.86 48.32
N ALA A 12 -9.35 29.68 47.21
CA ALA A 12 -8.97 30.07 45.85
C ALA A 12 -7.80 29.27 45.27
N PHE A 13 -8.10 28.06 44.75
CA PHE A 13 -7.23 27.37 43.78
C PHE A 13 -7.71 27.75 42.38
N THR A 14 -6.93 28.57 41.69
CA THR A 14 -7.05 28.82 40.26
C THR A 14 -6.56 27.59 39.49
N CYS A 15 -7.50 26.83 38.91
CA CYS A 15 -7.17 25.78 37.96
C CYS A 15 -7.40 26.32 36.54
N LEU A 16 -6.30 26.71 35.88
CA LEU A 16 -6.29 26.96 34.44
C LEU A 16 -6.55 25.63 33.71
N MET A 17 -7.75 25.46 33.19
CA MET A 17 -8.05 24.42 32.19
C MET A 17 -7.43 24.85 30.85
N LEU A 18 -6.23 24.36 30.55
CA LEU A 18 -5.79 24.25 29.16
C LEU A 18 -6.56 23.09 28.54
N CYS A 19 -7.61 23.39 27.78
CA CYS A 19 -8.14 22.43 26.82
C CYS A 19 -7.11 22.30 25.68
N ALA A 20 -6.20 21.33 25.81
CA ALA A 20 -5.43 20.83 24.69
C ALA A 20 -6.41 20.16 23.73
N TRP A 21 -6.62 20.76 22.57
CA TRP A 21 -7.23 20.07 21.44
C TRP A 21 -6.26 18.98 21.03
N ALA A 22 -6.53 17.75 21.45
CA ALA A 22 -5.88 16.59 20.87
C ALA A 22 -6.39 16.48 19.45
N GLU A 23 -5.56 16.88 18.48
CA GLU A 23 -5.77 16.47 17.10
C GLU A 23 -5.82 14.93 17.09
N PRO A 24 -6.83 14.30 16.46
CA PRO A 24 -6.78 12.87 16.28
C PRO A 24 -5.58 12.59 15.38
N VAL A 25 -4.51 12.06 15.98
CA VAL A 25 -3.46 11.37 15.24
C VAL A 25 -4.19 10.40 14.33
N LEU A 26 -4.08 10.64 13.02
CA LEU A 26 -4.54 9.76 11.97
C LEU A 26 -3.85 8.41 12.22
N SER A 27 -4.48 7.53 13.00
CA SER A 27 -3.86 6.25 13.32
C SER A 27 -3.79 5.47 12.01
N ASP A 28 -2.59 5.12 11.58
CA ASP A 28 -2.42 4.21 10.46
C ASP A 28 -3.40 3.03 10.61
N PRO A 29 -4.10 2.62 9.54
CA PRO A 29 -4.96 1.45 9.59
C PRO A 29 -4.14 0.28 10.15
N ALA A 30 -4.65 -0.38 11.19
CA ALA A 30 -3.91 -1.37 11.97
C ALA A 30 -3.21 -2.37 11.03
N ALA A 31 -1.88 -2.27 10.96
CA ALA A 31 -1.05 -3.07 10.07
C ALA A 31 -0.62 -4.35 10.78
N MET A 32 -0.94 -5.50 10.18
CA MET A 32 -0.53 -6.81 10.67
C MET A 32 0.53 -7.42 9.73
N PRO A 33 1.71 -7.80 10.23
CA PRO A 33 2.69 -8.53 9.43
C PRO A 33 2.09 -9.84 8.90
N LEU A 34 2.22 -10.07 7.59
CA LEU A 34 1.66 -11.27 6.94
C LEU A 34 2.28 -12.54 7.53
N LEU A 35 3.57 -12.51 7.90
CA LEU A 35 4.26 -13.68 8.45
C LEU A 35 3.74 -14.10 9.84
N SER A 36 2.92 -13.26 10.49
CA SER A 36 2.17 -13.62 11.70
C SER A 36 0.87 -14.37 11.40
N ILE A 37 0.47 -14.49 10.14
CA ILE A 37 -0.73 -15.20 9.69
C ILE A 37 -0.42 -16.67 9.41
N ARG A 38 -1.44 -17.51 9.54
CA ARG A 38 -1.37 -18.93 9.20
C ARG A 38 -1.07 -19.13 7.71
N GLN A 39 0.14 -19.60 7.45
CA GLN A 39 0.54 -20.14 6.15
C GLN A 39 -0.16 -21.49 5.90
N LYS A 40 -0.69 -21.71 4.70
CA LYS A 40 -1.33 -22.97 4.29
C LYS A 40 -0.45 -23.80 3.36
N TYR A 41 0.29 -23.13 2.49
CA TYR A 41 1.07 -23.78 1.45
C TYR A 41 2.31 -22.94 1.13
N PHE A 42 3.39 -23.61 0.75
CA PHE A 42 4.57 -22.98 0.18
C PHE A 42 5.28 -23.92 -0.79
N ALA A 43 5.95 -23.34 -1.79
CA ALA A 43 6.82 -24.04 -2.72
C ALA A 43 7.92 -23.10 -3.22
N ASN A 44 9.15 -23.59 -3.32
CA ASN A 44 10.32 -22.86 -3.83
C ASN A 44 10.58 -21.49 -3.16
N CYS A 45 10.12 -21.30 -1.92
CA CYS A 45 10.35 -20.10 -1.13
C CYS A 45 10.52 -20.42 0.36
N MET A 46 11.07 -19.47 1.10
CA MET A 46 11.20 -19.51 2.56
C MET A 46 10.71 -18.20 3.18
N ARG A 47 10.17 -18.30 4.39
CA ARG A 47 9.82 -17.15 5.24
C ARG A 47 10.95 -16.88 6.23
N ASN A 48 11.30 -15.62 6.42
CA ASN A 48 12.34 -15.18 7.33
C ASN A 48 11.85 -13.98 8.16
N ILE A 49 12.12 -14.00 9.46
CA ILE A 49 11.78 -12.92 10.40
C ILE A 49 13.12 -12.39 10.93
N GLU A 50 13.84 -11.71 10.06
CA GLU A 50 15.14 -11.13 10.32
C GLU A 50 15.35 -9.93 9.39
N HIS A 51 16.15 -8.99 9.85
CA HIS A 51 16.53 -7.83 9.07
C HIS A 51 17.33 -8.22 7.82
N THR A 52 16.98 -7.64 6.67
CA THR A 52 17.75 -7.71 5.43
C THR A 52 17.60 -6.43 4.61
N THR A 53 18.29 -6.36 3.47
CA THR A 53 18.18 -5.24 2.54
C THR A 53 17.84 -5.70 1.12
N MET A 54 17.09 -4.85 0.42
CA MET A 54 16.63 -5.04 -0.96
C MET A 54 17.22 -3.97 -1.87
N GLY A 55 17.29 -4.28 -3.16
CA GLY A 55 17.65 -3.33 -4.22
C GLY A 55 19.12 -2.98 -4.32
N SER A 56 19.47 -2.17 -5.32
CA SER A 56 20.84 -1.70 -5.53
C SER A 56 21.41 -1.08 -4.25
N ASN A 57 22.54 -1.62 -3.79
CA ASN A 57 23.26 -1.16 -2.58
C ASN A 57 22.43 -1.20 -1.29
N GLY A 58 21.34 -1.98 -1.22
CA GLY A 58 20.51 -2.08 -0.03
C GLY A 58 19.69 -0.82 0.26
N SER A 59 19.15 -0.18 -0.78
CA SER A 59 18.35 1.05 -0.68
C SER A 59 17.09 0.92 0.18
N THR A 60 16.58 -0.31 0.37
CA THR A 60 15.42 -0.59 1.22
C THR A 60 15.81 -1.62 2.29
N SER A 61 15.58 -1.28 3.56
CA SER A 61 15.70 -2.20 4.69
C SER A 61 14.32 -2.80 4.99
N VAL A 62 14.28 -4.09 5.31
CA VAL A 62 13.06 -4.81 5.71
C VAL A 62 13.35 -5.72 6.90
N GLU A 63 12.37 -5.91 7.78
CA GLU A 63 12.50 -6.68 9.03
C GLU A 63 12.01 -8.12 8.91
N SER A 64 11.26 -8.41 7.85
CA SER A 64 10.72 -9.72 7.55
C SER A 64 10.51 -9.88 6.06
N TYR A 65 10.69 -11.10 5.55
CA TYR A 65 10.57 -11.33 4.11
C TYR A 65 10.23 -12.77 3.75
N ILE A 66 9.65 -12.94 2.57
CA ILE A 66 9.54 -14.23 1.90
C ILE A 66 10.52 -14.20 0.73
N THR A 67 11.48 -15.12 0.67
CA THR A 67 12.48 -15.20 -0.39
C THR A 67 12.27 -16.40 -1.30
N GLY A 68 12.48 -16.24 -2.60
CA GLY A 68 12.50 -17.34 -3.56
C GLY A 68 13.84 -18.09 -3.55
N LEU A 69 13.76 -19.41 -3.75
CA LEU A 69 14.93 -20.32 -3.71
C LEU A 69 15.52 -20.63 -5.08
N GLY A 70 14.88 -20.19 -6.18
CA GLY A 70 15.27 -20.54 -7.54
C GLY A 70 14.55 -21.80 -8.05
N GLY A 71 15.10 -22.41 -9.10
CA GLY A 71 14.46 -23.47 -9.87
C GLY A 71 13.78 -23.00 -11.15
N ALA A 72 13.10 -23.92 -11.82
CA ALA A 72 12.35 -23.63 -13.05
C ALA A 72 10.92 -23.11 -12.77
N ASP A 73 10.37 -23.47 -11.61
CA ASP A 73 8.97 -23.21 -11.26
C ASP A 73 8.80 -21.92 -10.44
N ALA A 74 7.54 -21.49 -10.32
CA ALA A 74 7.17 -20.36 -9.47
C ALA A 74 7.52 -20.63 -8.00
N ALA A 75 7.89 -19.57 -7.29
CA ALA A 75 7.95 -19.54 -5.84
C ALA A 75 6.59 -19.05 -5.31
N ILE A 76 5.95 -19.80 -4.42
CA ILE A 76 4.55 -19.63 -4.06
C ILE A 76 4.41 -19.70 -2.55
N MET A 77 3.72 -18.74 -1.94
CA MET A 77 3.29 -18.86 -0.54
C MET A 77 1.82 -18.44 -0.39
N GLN A 78 1.03 -19.26 0.30
CA GLN A 78 -0.40 -19.08 0.44
C GLN A 78 -0.80 -18.87 1.91
N PHE A 79 -1.69 -17.90 2.14
CA PHE A 79 -2.19 -17.52 3.45
C PHE A 79 -3.71 -17.49 3.49
N GLU A 80 -4.26 -17.87 4.65
CA GLU A 80 -5.68 -17.74 4.97
C GLU A 80 -5.91 -16.41 5.69
N VAL A 81 -6.73 -15.54 5.09
CA VAL A 81 -7.03 -14.17 5.56
C VAL A 81 -8.49 -13.98 6.00
N ASP A 82 -9.35 -14.97 5.76
CA ASP A 82 -10.73 -15.07 6.28
C ASP A 82 -11.63 -13.82 6.07
N GLY A 83 -11.35 -13.00 5.05
CA GLY A 83 -12.08 -11.75 4.81
C GLY A 83 -11.86 -10.67 5.86
N LYS A 84 -10.85 -10.80 6.72
CA LYS A 84 -10.59 -9.91 7.87
C LYS A 84 -9.81 -8.65 7.50
N PHE A 85 -9.26 -8.58 6.29
CA PHE A 85 -8.36 -7.52 5.86
C PHE A 85 -8.86 -6.91 4.55
N ASP A 86 -8.60 -5.61 4.38
CA ASP A 86 -9.01 -4.88 3.18
C ASP A 86 -7.87 -4.74 2.18
N MET A 87 -6.63 -4.58 2.66
CA MET A 87 -5.49 -4.30 1.79
C MET A 87 -4.30 -5.20 2.09
N PHE A 88 -3.55 -5.52 1.05
CA PHE A 88 -2.22 -6.09 1.10
C PHE A 88 -1.20 -5.05 0.63
N GLU A 89 -0.03 -5.02 1.26
CA GLU A 89 1.11 -4.19 0.84
C GLU A 89 2.42 -4.94 1.09
N SER A 90 3.38 -4.84 0.17
CA SER A 90 4.74 -5.37 0.34
C SER A 90 5.72 -4.69 -0.60
N TRP A 91 6.97 -4.58 -0.18
CA TRP A 91 8.08 -4.36 -1.10
C TRP A 91 8.30 -5.60 -1.96
N VAL A 92 8.51 -5.41 -3.26
CA VAL A 92 8.82 -6.49 -4.20
C VAL A 92 10.09 -6.16 -4.96
N GLY A 93 10.95 -7.15 -5.13
CA GLY A 93 12.24 -6.98 -5.77
C GLY A 93 13.22 -8.05 -5.35
N PHE A 94 14.51 -7.76 -5.44
CA PHE A 94 15.56 -8.72 -5.07
C PHE A 94 16.30 -8.25 -3.82
N SER A 95 16.87 -9.21 -3.09
CA SER A 95 17.89 -8.92 -2.09
C SER A 95 19.01 -8.09 -2.72
N SER A 96 19.59 -7.20 -1.94
CA SER A 96 20.80 -6.45 -2.33
C SER A 96 22.00 -7.36 -2.67
N HIS A 97 21.96 -8.64 -2.24
CA HIS A 97 22.98 -9.65 -2.52
C HIS A 97 22.57 -10.63 -3.63
N ALA A 98 21.46 -10.38 -4.33
CA ALA A 98 21.00 -11.26 -5.40
C ALA A 98 21.98 -11.25 -6.59
N PRO A 99 22.28 -12.39 -7.22
CA PRO A 99 23.10 -12.41 -8.43
C PRO A 99 22.46 -11.65 -9.59
N ASP A 100 23.21 -10.84 -10.33
CA ASP A 100 22.72 -9.94 -11.41
C ASP A 100 21.84 -10.62 -12.47
N SER A 101 22.04 -11.92 -12.68
CA SER A 101 21.27 -12.67 -13.68
C SER A 101 19.81 -12.91 -13.29
N ARG A 102 19.34 -12.61 -12.08
CA ARG A 102 17.98 -12.97 -11.63
C ARG A 102 16.92 -12.03 -12.22
N ILE A 103 15.76 -12.59 -12.53
CA ILE A 103 14.63 -11.86 -13.11
C ILE A 103 13.31 -12.60 -12.79
N CYS A 104 12.35 -11.88 -12.23
CA CYS A 104 11.05 -12.45 -11.87
C CYS A 104 9.92 -11.41 -11.91
N THR A 105 8.68 -11.90 -12.01
CA THR A 105 7.45 -11.11 -11.86
C THR A 105 6.76 -11.50 -10.57
N PHE A 106 6.29 -10.53 -9.81
CA PHE A 106 5.55 -10.73 -8.57
C PHE A 106 4.05 -10.65 -8.85
N GLU A 107 3.28 -11.63 -8.41
CA GLU A 107 1.83 -11.68 -8.58
C GLU A 107 1.14 -11.89 -7.24
N LEU A 108 0.12 -11.07 -6.98
CA LEU A 108 -0.81 -11.27 -5.87
C LEU A 108 -2.12 -11.83 -6.41
N TRP A 109 -2.52 -12.97 -5.88
CA TRP A 109 -3.78 -13.62 -6.18
C TRP A 109 -4.66 -13.66 -4.93
N ALA A 110 -5.96 -13.49 -5.08
CA ALA A 110 -6.95 -13.68 -4.03
C ALA A 110 -8.05 -14.61 -4.52
N ASP A 111 -8.36 -15.66 -3.76
CA ASP A 111 -9.37 -16.68 -4.10
C ASP A 111 -9.29 -17.18 -5.55
N ASN A 112 -8.06 -17.43 -6.01
CA ASN A 112 -7.70 -17.87 -7.37
C ASN A 112 -7.93 -16.85 -8.50
N VAL A 113 -8.12 -15.57 -8.16
CA VAL A 113 -8.16 -14.45 -9.11
C VAL A 113 -6.89 -13.61 -8.97
N LEU A 114 -6.23 -13.32 -10.10
CA LEU A 114 -5.09 -12.39 -10.11
C LEU A 114 -5.60 -10.98 -9.81
N ILE A 115 -5.07 -10.37 -8.75
CA ILE A 115 -5.47 -9.03 -8.31
C ILE A 115 -4.55 -7.97 -8.90
N THR A 116 -3.24 -8.18 -8.80
CA THR A 116 -2.24 -7.28 -9.36
C THR A 116 -0.90 -7.99 -9.53
N LYS A 117 0.01 -7.38 -10.28
CA LYS A 117 1.37 -7.87 -10.49
C LYS A 117 2.35 -6.72 -10.68
N VAL A 118 3.62 -6.97 -10.39
CA VAL A 118 4.74 -6.05 -10.60
C VAL A 118 5.90 -6.80 -11.25
N GLY A 119 6.55 -6.16 -12.23
CA GLY A 119 7.71 -6.69 -12.92
C GLY A 119 7.50 -6.91 -14.43
N PRO A 120 8.47 -7.55 -15.11
CA PRO A 120 9.60 -8.25 -14.52
C PRO A 120 10.64 -7.30 -13.89
N LEU A 121 11.03 -7.59 -12.66
CA LEU A 121 12.13 -6.93 -11.96
C LEU A 121 13.41 -7.76 -12.11
N ARG A 122 14.57 -7.12 -12.10
CA ARG A 122 15.90 -7.74 -12.16
C ARG A 122 16.65 -7.55 -10.85
N ALA A 123 17.60 -8.43 -10.58
CA ALA A 123 18.58 -8.18 -9.52
C ALA A 123 19.34 -6.87 -9.80
N GLY A 124 19.49 -6.04 -8.78
CA GLY A 124 20.06 -4.70 -8.89
C GLY A 124 19.06 -3.58 -9.20
N ASP A 125 17.82 -3.89 -9.61
CA ASP A 125 16.78 -2.87 -9.73
C ASP A 125 16.41 -2.30 -8.34
N GLN A 126 15.85 -1.09 -8.31
CA GLN A 126 15.22 -0.59 -7.09
C GLN A 126 13.97 -1.42 -6.78
N PRO A 127 13.67 -1.73 -5.50
CA PRO A 127 12.45 -2.42 -5.13
C PRO A 127 11.24 -1.53 -5.42
N ASP A 128 10.13 -2.15 -5.75
CA ASP A 128 8.85 -1.48 -5.98
C ASP A 128 7.84 -1.86 -4.89
N ILE A 129 6.74 -1.14 -4.78
CA ILE A 129 5.67 -1.44 -3.82
C ILE A 129 4.51 -2.10 -4.57
N LEU A 130 4.15 -3.32 -4.15
CA LEU A 130 2.90 -3.95 -4.57
C LEU A 130 1.85 -3.74 -3.49
N LYS A 131 0.81 -2.97 -3.83
CA LYS A 131 -0.35 -2.70 -2.97
C LYS A 131 -1.65 -3.02 -3.68
N ALA A 132 -2.58 -3.68 -3.00
CA ALA A 132 -3.84 -4.10 -3.59
C ALA A 132 -4.97 -4.29 -2.57
N ASN A 133 -6.20 -4.07 -3.04
CA ASN A 133 -7.43 -4.38 -2.31
C ASN A 133 -7.68 -5.90 -2.35
N ILE A 134 -7.87 -6.49 -1.17
CA ILE A 134 -8.15 -7.91 -0.94
C ILE A 134 -9.43 -8.08 -0.08
N LYS A 135 -10.27 -7.05 0.02
CA LYS A 135 -11.46 -7.06 0.85
C LYS A 135 -12.36 -8.24 0.53
N GLY A 136 -12.73 -8.97 1.57
CA GLY A 136 -13.57 -10.17 1.46
C GLY A 136 -12.87 -11.43 0.95
N ALA A 137 -11.58 -11.34 0.58
CA ALA A 137 -10.81 -12.51 0.18
C ALA A 137 -10.65 -13.47 1.35
N LYS A 138 -10.77 -14.77 1.11
CA LYS A 138 -10.51 -15.81 2.13
C LYS A 138 -9.07 -16.29 2.08
N MET A 139 -8.51 -16.37 0.89
CA MET A 139 -7.17 -16.84 0.61
C MET A 139 -6.41 -15.81 -0.21
N ILE A 140 -5.15 -15.57 0.13
CA ILE A 140 -4.21 -14.88 -0.76
C ILE A 140 -3.04 -15.79 -1.11
N ASN A 141 -2.48 -15.59 -2.31
CA ASN A 141 -1.36 -16.34 -2.84
C ASN A 141 -0.35 -15.38 -3.46
N LEU A 142 0.84 -15.36 -2.87
CA LEU A 142 1.99 -14.56 -3.27
C LEU A 142 2.85 -15.42 -4.18
N ARG A 143 3.00 -15.02 -5.44
CA ARG A 143 3.78 -15.77 -6.43
C ARG A 143 4.93 -14.95 -6.98
N MET A 144 6.09 -15.57 -7.11
CA MET A 144 7.22 -15.06 -7.89
C MET A 144 7.36 -15.97 -9.11
N ILE A 145 7.12 -15.42 -10.29
CA ILE A 145 7.19 -16.13 -11.56
C ILE A 145 8.59 -15.94 -12.16
N PRO A 146 9.38 -17.02 -12.38
CA PRO A 146 10.71 -16.90 -12.96
C PRO A 146 10.62 -16.41 -14.40
N GLY A 147 11.41 -15.39 -14.75
CA GLY A 147 11.59 -15.01 -16.17
C GLY A 147 12.53 -15.97 -16.92
N LYS A 148 13.26 -16.82 -16.18
CA LYS A 148 14.13 -17.91 -16.68
C LYS A 148 14.49 -18.86 -15.53
N TYR A 149 15.19 -19.96 -15.82
CA TYR A 149 15.71 -20.87 -14.79
C TYR A 149 16.49 -20.11 -13.69
N ASN A 150 16.18 -20.43 -12.43
CA ASN A 150 16.65 -19.74 -11.22
C ASN A 150 16.23 -18.27 -11.10
N GLY A 151 15.28 -17.77 -11.90
CA GLY A 151 14.90 -16.37 -11.92
C GLY A 151 14.38 -15.83 -10.58
N THR A 152 13.81 -16.69 -9.74
CA THR A 152 13.24 -16.34 -8.42
C THR A 152 14.24 -16.40 -7.28
N ALA A 153 15.47 -16.91 -7.49
CA ALA A 153 16.42 -17.01 -6.37
C ALA A 153 16.76 -15.60 -5.85
N SER A 154 16.59 -15.40 -4.55
CA SER A 154 16.76 -14.11 -3.87
C SER A 154 15.75 -13.02 -4.26
N ALA A 155 14.68 -13.36 -4.99
CA ALA A 155 13.51 -12.50 -5.13
C ALA A 155 12.75 -12.46 -3.80
N MET A 156 12.20 -11.31 -3.40
CA MET A 156 11.63 -11.14 -2.07
C MET A 156 10.31 -10.38 -2.10
N TRP A 157 9.36 -10.86 -1.28
CA TRP A 157 8.30 -10.05 -0.70
C TRP A 157 8.83 -9.51 0.63
N GLY A 158 9.26 -8.25 0.66
CA GLY A 158 9.78 -7.55 1.83
C GLY A 158 8.68 -6.87 2.63
N ASP A 159 8.72 -7.02 3.95
CA ASP A 159 7.71 -6.58 4.92
C ASP A 159 6.26 -6.69 4.44
N PRO A 160 5.83 -7.89 3.97
CA PRO A 160 4.47 -8.07 3.53
C PRO A 160 3.54 -7.90 4.73
N LYS A 161 2.52 -7.05 4.58
CA LYS A 161 1.57 -6.71 5.63
C LYS A 161 0.14 -6.65 5.10
N LEU A 162 -0.78 -6.90 6.02
CA LEU A 162 -2.22 -6.79 5.82
C LEU A 162 -2.73 -5.60 6.60
N LEU A 163 -3.67 -4.85 6.02
CA LEU A 163 -4.24 -3.67 6.62
C LEU A 163 -5.74 -3.87 6.79
N VAL A 164 -6.25 -3.54 7.98
CA VAL A 164 -7.68 -3.40 8.24
C VAL A 164 -8.00 -1.92 8.13
N SER A 165 -8.92 -1.53 7.24
CA SER A 165 -9.47 -0.17 7.34
C SER A 165 -10.36 -0.19 8.57
N THR A 166 -10.09 0.71 9.53
CA THR A 166 -11.10 1.00 10.54
C THR A 166 -12.38 1.39 9.79
N GLU A 167 -13.52 0.82 10.19
CA GLU A 167 -14.81 1.16 9.58
C GLU A 167 -14.93 2.69 9.52
N GLY A 168 -14.81 3.25 8.31
CA GLY A 168 -14.64 4.69 8.14
C GLY A 168 -13.83 5.14 6.92
N THR A 169 -13.08 4.29 6.21
CA THR A 169 -12.58 4.71 4.88
C THR A 169 -13.70 4.50 3.86
N SER A 170 -14.64 5.45 3.86
CA SER A 170 -15.46 5.78 2.70
C SER A 170 -14.58 5.77 1.46
N ALA A 171 -15.05 5.20 0.34
CA ALA A 171 -14.34 5.26 -0.94
C ALA A 171 -13.77 6.66 -1.11
N ALA A 172 -12.43 6.76 -1.25
CA ALA A 172 -11.66 7.99 -1.07
C ALA A 172 -12.52 9.23 -1.41
N GLU A 173 -12.99 9.97 -0.40
CA GLU A 173 -13.87 11.13 -0.65
C GLU A 173 -13.14 12.21 -1.48
N SER A 174 -11.82 12.08 -1.56
CA SER A 174 -10.95 12.76 -2.49
C SER A 174 -9.75 11.89 -2.90
N LEU A 175 -9.52 11.77 -4.20
CA LEU A 175 -8.22 11.48 -4.79
C LEU A 175 -7.29 12.68 -4.54
N VAL A 176 -6.13 12.43 -3.93
CA VAL A 176 -5.08 13.43 -3.74
C VAL A 176 -3.94 13.11 -4.70
N VAL A 177 -3.61 14.06 -5.58
CA VAL A 177 -2.53 13.94 -6.57
C VAL A 177 -1.51 15.02 -6.29
N HIS A 178 -0.26 14.63 -6.05
CA HIS A 178 0.84 15.59 -5.93
C HIS A 178 1.48 15.78 -7.30
N VAL A 179 1.54 17.02 -7.79
CA VAL A 179 2.20 17.35 -9.06
C VAL A 179 3.18 18.49 -8.82
N ASN A 180 4.48 18.25 -9.08
CA ASN A 180 5.55 19.22 -8.84
C ASN A 180 5.57 19.80 -7.40
N GLY A 181 5.10 19.01 -6.42
CA GLY A 181 5.02 19.44 -5.02
C GLY A 181 3.71 20.16 -4.65
N GLU A 182 2.85 20.49 -5.62
CA GLU A 182 1.52 21.04 -5.36
C GLU A 182 0.47 19.93 -5.22
N LEU A 183 -0.43 20.11 -4.27
CA LEU A 183 -1.48 19.14 -3.93
C LEU A 183 -2.77 19.46 -4.70
N PHE A 184 -3.22 18.50 -5.49
CA PHE A 184 -4.48 18.55 -6.22
C PHE A 184 -5.45 17.53 -5.61
N GLN A 185 -6.55 18.04 -5.06
CA GLN A 185 -7.57 17.21 -4.44
C GLN A 185 -8.79 17.16 -5.35
N ALA A 186 -9.23 15.95 -5.72
CA ALA A 186 -10.41 15.75 -6.54
C ALA A 186 -11.30 14.69 -5.92
N THR A 187 -12.59 14.95 -5.78
CA THR A 187 -13.55 13.92 -5.38
C THR A 187 -13.70 12.92 -6.52
N PRO A 188 -13.46 11.62 -6.34
CA PRO A 188 -13.72 10.63 -7.38
C PRO A 188 -15.20 10.65 -7.76
N SER A 189 -15.48 10.58 -9.06
CA SER A 189 -16.86 10.56 -9.56
C SER A 189 -17.69 9.52 -8.82
N LYS A 190 -18.81 9.92 -8.22
CA LYS A 190 -19.79 8.98 -7.66
C LYS A 190 -20.59 8.25 -8.74
N THR A 191 -20.20 8.39 -10.01
CA THR A 191 -20.88 7.80 -11.17
C THR A 191 -19.88 7.12 -12.09
N ASP A 192 -20.33 6.08 -12.78
CA ASP A 192 -19.54 5.24 -13.69
C ASP A 192 -19.09 6.00 -14.95
N LYS A 193 -19.39 7.30 -15.05
CA LYS A 193 -19.05 8.17 -16.18
C LYS A 193 -17.69 8.87 -16.03
N GLY A 194 -17.01 8.66 -14.90
CA GLY A 194 -15.75 9.29 -14.58
C GLY A 194 -15.87 10.79 -14.33
N GLU A 195 -14.88 11.37 -13.66
CA GLU A 195 -14.75 12.83 -13.50
C GLU A 195 -13.49 13.29 -14.23
N ARG A 196 -13.62 14.34 -15.03
CA ARG A 196 -12.51 14.92 -15.77
C ARG A 196 -11.86 15.98 -14.90
N ILE A 197 -10.60 15.77 -14.55
CA ILE A 197 -9.80 16.75 -13.83
C ILE A 197 -8.87 17.39 -14.87
N ASN A 198 -9.13 18.65 -15.17
CA ASN A 198 -8.24 19.46 -15.99
C ASN A 198 -7.17 20.04 -15.06
N ILE A 199 -5.91 19.67 -15.28
CA ILE A 199 -4.80 20.20 -14.51
C ILE A 199 -4.14 21.31 -15.37
N PRO A 200 -4.34 22.60 -15.06
CA PRO A 200 -3.81 23.68 -15.87
C PRO A 200 -2.32 23.87 -15.55
N PHE A 201 -1.44 23.55 -16.50
CA PHE A 201 0.00 23.88 -16.40
C PHE A 201 0.45 24.71 -17.60
N PRO A 202 1.40 25.64 -17.43
CA PRO A 202 2.34 25.99 -18.48
C PRO A 202 3.57 25.09 -18.38
N ILE A 203 3.62 24.01 -19.16
CA ILE A 203 4.89 23.34 -19.49
C ILE A 203 5.42 24.03 -20.74
N LYS A 204 6.64 24.60 -20.74
CA LYS A 204 7.24 25.12 -22.00
C LYS A 204 8.67 24.62 -22.21
N PRO A 205 9.11 24.44 -23.47
CA PRO A 205 8.39 24.56 -24.75
C PRO A 205 8.22 23.22 -25.52
N GLY A 206 7.00 22.92 -25.98
CA GLY A 206 6.67 21.73 -26.80
C GLY A 206 5.23 21.20 -26.68
N LEU A 207 4.48 21.69 -25.69
CA LEU A 207 3.01 21.62 -25.48
C LEU A 207 2.31 20.27 -25.76
N GLN A 208 2.00 19.55 -24.68
CA GLN A 208 0.79 18.72 -24.60
C GLN A 208 0.07 19.01 -23.28
N GLU A 209 -1.20 19.39 -23.35
CA GLU A 209 -2.10 19.36 -22.19
C GLU A 209 -2.40 17.90 -21.85
N TYR A 210 -2.57 17.54 -20.58
CA TYR A 210 -2.98 16.18 -20.19
C TYR A 210 -4.36 16.23 -19.55
N THR A 211 -5.29 15.43 -20.08
CA THR A 211 -6.56 15.17 -19.40
C THR A 211 -6.40 13.95 -18.51
N VAL A 212 -6.60 14.11 -17.21
CA VAL A 212 -6.71 12.97 -16.28
C VAL A 212 -8.19 12.66 -16.10
N ILE A 213 -8.57 11.43 -16.44
CA ILE A 213 -9.91 10.90 -16.24
C ILE A 213 -9.84 9.91 -15.09
N THR A 214 -10.61 10.16 -14.04
CA THR A 214 -10.75 9.23 -12.91
C THR A 214 -12.08 8.51 -13.03
N ASN A 215 -12.03 7.19 -13.21
CA ASN A 215 -13.23 6.36 -13.27
C ASN A 215 -13.34 5.56 -11.97
N TYR A 216 -14.39 5.82 -11.19
CA TYR A 216 -14.68 5.02 -10.02
C TYR A 216 -15.53 3.82 -10.41
N ASN A 217 -15.02 2.62 -10.12
CA ASN A 217 -15.75 1.38 -10.30
C ASN A 217 -16.47 1.02 -8.99
N LYS A 218 -17.80 1.14 -8.99
CA LYS A 218 -18.63 0.85 -7.81
C LYS A 218 -18.63 -0.61 -7.38
N LYS A 219 -18.28 -1.55 -8.27
CA LYS A 219 -18.33 -2.99 -7.99
C LYS A 219 -17.16 -3.47 -7.14
N ASP A 220 -15.99 -2.88 -7.34
CA ASP A 220 -14.73 -3.27 -6.66
C ASP A 220 -14.08 -2.13 -5.89
N GLY A 221 -14.65 -0.92 -5.93
CA GLY A 221 -14.16 0.27 -5.24
C GLY A 221 -12.89 0.86 -5.85
N ARG A 222 -12.47 0.40 -7.04
CA ARG A 222 -11.24 0.85 -7.69
C ARG A 222 -11.43 2.23 -8.33
N VAL A 223 -10.40 3.08 -8.28
CA VAL A 223 -10.30 4.31 -9.07
C VAL A 223 -9.31 4.07 -10.19
N ASP A 224 -9.80 4.01 -11.42
CA ASP A 224 -8.97 3.90 -12.62
C ASP A 224 -8.55 5.31 -13.06
N ILE A 225 -7.25 5.54 -13.19
CA ILE A 225 -6.70 6.80 -13.66
C ILE A 225 -6.24 6.60 -15.10
N GLN A 226 -6.90 7.28 -16.03
CA GLN A 226 -6.49 7.35 -17.43
C GLN A 226 -5.91 8.73 -17.71
N TYR A 227 -4.77 8.78 -18.40
CA TYR A 227 -4.22 10.02 -18.92
C TYR A 227 -4.33 10.00 -20.45
N ASN A 228 -4.85 11.07 -21.03
CA ASN A 228 -4.78 11.29 -22.47
C ASN A 228 -3.89 12.51 -22.74
N PRO A 229 -2.80 12.37 -23.51
CA PRO A 229 -2.13 13.54 -24.07
C PRO A 229 -3.12 14.23 -25.01
N ALA A 230 -3.33 15.53 -24.83
CA ALA A 230 -4.09 16.33 -25.77
C ALA A 230 -3.38 16.28 -27.13
N LYS A 231 -4.16 16.11 -28.20
CA LYS A 231 -3.64 16.25 -29.56
C LYS A 231 -3.04 17.66 -29.68
N ALA A 232 -1.81 17.73 -30.17
CA ALA A 232 -1.19 19.00 -30.53
C ALA A 232 -2.13 19.75 -31.47
N VAL A 233 -2.49 20.98 -31.10
CA VAL A 233 -3.12 21.92 -32.03
C VAL A 233 -1.99 22.39 -32.94
N GLU A 234 -2.06 22.04 -34.23
CA GLU A 234 -1.17 22.59 -35.27
C GLU A 234 -1.28 24.12 -35.35
#